data_AF-A0A6C0B1H8-F1
#
_entry.id   AF-A0A6C0B1H8-F1
#
_cell.length_a   1.000
_cell.length_b   1.000
_cell.length_c   1.000
_cell.angle_alpha   90.00
_cell.angle_beta   90.00
_cell.angle_gamma   90.00
#
_symmetry.space_group_name_H-M   'P 1'
#
loop_
_entity.id
_entity.type
_entity.pdbx_description
1 polymer ?
#
loop_
_entity_poly.entity_id
_entity_poly.type
_entity_poly.pdbx_seq_one_letter_code
_entity_poly.pdbx_strand_id
1 'polypeptide(L)'
;MSCPMCFDDMDMKEFKDERDGTETCHKLECGHAFHTKCIILFLTKTESKCPCCNNHKTADQKLTETATSKKLLGEIKRSSQFKAAKEEVDEARAEYIRITKQLREEAKVWITNRVNELKLHEHKKYYFNAISACKTSANEVSKTLGSKHVGALLQFGSFGNRHQNPFEEFLFGKQNWWQTYRFRHPRFSMEL
;
A
#
# COMPACT_ATOMS: atom_id res chain seq x y z
N MET A 1 21.87 34.78 -20.08
CA MET A 1 22.28 33.40 -20.48
C MET A 1 21.14 32.53 -20.03
N SER A 2 20.54 31.74 -20.91
CA SER A 2 19.27 31.05 -20.61
C SER A 2 19.50 29.70 -19.94
N CYS A 3 18.67 29.36 -18.96
CA CYS A 3 18.65 28.06 -18.31
C CYS A 3 18.27 26.97 -19.32
N PRO A 4 19.06 25.90 -19.50
CA PRO A 4 18.72 24.84 -20.46
C PRO A 4 17.43 24.07 -20.14
N MET A 5 16.90 24.20 -18.91
CA MET A 5 15.73 23.46 -18.43
C MET A 5 14.41 24.21 -18.61
N CYS A 6 14.40 25.53 -18.39
CA CYS A 6 13.20 26.36 -18.50
C CYS A 6 13.30 27.48 -19.55
N PHE A 7 14.48 27.66 -20.15
CA PHE A 7 14.79 28.67 -21.15
C PHE A 7 14.72 30.14 -20.67
N ASP A 8 14.44 30.37 -19.38
CA ASP A 8 14.48 31.69 -18.76
C ASP A 8 15.92 32.16 -18.46
N ASP A 9 16.10 33.47 -18.31
CA ASP A 9 17.40 34.05 -18.01
C ASP A 9 17.96 33.65 -16.64
N MET A 10 19.29 33.44 -16.61
CA MET A 10 20.08 33.14 -15.43
C MET A 10 21.03 34.28 -15.08
N ASP A 11 21.27 34.44 -13.78
CA ASP A 11 22.22 35.39 -13.19
C ASP A 11 23.67 34.84 -13.12
N MET A 12 23.89 33.66 -13.70
CA MET A 12 25.15 32.93 -13.72
C MET A 12 25.50 32.50 -15.15
N LYS A 13 26.81 32.50 -15.48
CA LYS A 13 27.32 31.98 -16.75
C LYS A 13 27.89 30.57 -16.63
N GLU A 14 27.56 29.69 -17.57
CA GLU A 14 28.18 28.35 -17.65
C GLU A 14 29.68 28.47 -17.93
N PHE A 15 30.48 27.64 -17.26
CA PHE A 15 31.95 27.50 -17.37
C PHE A 15 32.83 28.73 -17.08
N LYS A 16 32.28 29.95 -17.18
CA LYS A 16 33.02 31.22 -17.08
C LYS A 16 32.83 31.94 -15.75
N ASP A 17 31.87 31.50 -14.94
CA ASP A 17 31.64 32.04 -13.61
C ASP A 17 32.47 31.26 -12.58
N GLU A 18 33.30 31.94 -11.80
CA GLU A 18 34.14 31.31 -10.78
C GLU A 18 33.31 30.77 -9.60
N ARG A 19 32.10 31.30 -9.39
CA ARG A 19 31.22 30.91 -8.29
C ARG A 19 30.54 29.57 -8.56
N ASP A 20 30.37 28.76 -7.52
CA ASP A 20 29.66 27.46 -7.60
C ASP A 20 28.13 27.60 -7.49
N GLY A 21 27.65 28.75 -7.02
CA GLY A 21 26.22 29.06 -6.94
C GLY A 21 25.96 30.55 -6.75
N THR A 22 24.76 30.98 -7.13
CA THR A 22 24.12 32.24 -6.75
C THR A 22 22.86 31.92 -5.92
N GLU A 23 22.10 32.94 -5.56
CA GLU A 23 20.82 32.75 -4.88
C GLU A 23 19.80 31.98 -5.75
N THR A 24 19.86 32.17 -7.07
CA THR A 24 18.86 31.59 -7.99
C THR A 24 19.41 30.47 -8.88
N CYS A 25 20.73 30.38 -9.07
CA CYS A 25 21.38 29.40 -9.93
C CYS A 25 22.44 28.57 -9.19
N HIS A 26 22.66 27.35 -9.67
CA HIS A 26 23.68 26.45 -9.16
C HIS A 26 24.48 25.84 -10.32
N LYS A 27 25.80 25.79 -10.16
CA LYS A 27 26.72 25.18 -11.12
C LYS A 27 27.09 23.79 -10.65
N LEU A 28 26.85 22.80 -11.49
CA LEU A 28 27.27 21.42 -11.22
C LEU A 28 28.78 21.27 -11.38
N GLU A 29 29.37 20.21 -10.79
CA GLU A 29 30.80 19.89 -10.88
C GLU A 29 31.32 19.80 -12.34
N CYS A 30 30.45 19.42 -13.28
CA CYS A 30 30.76 19.40 -14.71
C CYS A 30 30.84 20.78 -15.38
N GLY A 31 30.61 21.88 -14.64
CA GLY A 31 30.69 23.26 -15.12
C GLY A 31 29.40 23.87 -15.69
N HIS A 32 28.35 23.07 -15.88
CA HIS A 32 27.04 23.53 -16.36
C HIS A 32 26.23 24.18 -15.23
N ALA A 33 25.57 25.30 -15.53
CA ALA A 33 24.77 26.08 -14.58
C ALA A 33 23.26 26.01 -14.92
N PHE A 34 22.43 26.01 -13.89
CA PHE A 34 20.97 25.91 -14.00
C PHE A 34 20.33 26.74 -12.89
N HIS A 35 19.04 27.10 -13.02
CA HIS A 35 18.29 27.51 -11.84
C HIS A 35 18.24 26.37 -10.81
N THR A 36 18.49 26.70 -9.55
CA THR A 36 18.54 25.74 -8.44
C THR A 36 17.27 24.89 -8.37
N LYS A 37 16.11 25.52 -8.58
CA LYS A 37 14.81 24.83 -8.62
C LYS A 37 14.70 23.81 -9.76
N CYS A 38 15.15 24.19 -10.95
CA CYS A 38 15.07 23.34 -12.15
C CYS A 38 15.96 22.10 -12.00
N ILE A 39 17.18 22.28 -11.49
CA ILE A 39 18.13 21.17 -11.41
C ILE A 39 17.81 20.20 -10.27
N ILE A 40 17.27 20.66 -9.14
CA ILE A 40 16.82 19.76 -8.05
C ILE A 40 15.71 18.81 -8.55
N LEU A 41 14.73 19.34 -9.29
CA LEU A 41 13.60 18.54 -9.78
C LEU A 41 14.03 17.49 -10.83
N PHE A 42 15.10 17.77 -11.57
CA PHE A 42 15.67 16.83 -12.52
C PHE A 42 16.52 15.77 -11.83
N LEU A 43 17.50 16.17 -11.01
CA LEU A 43 18.45 15.24 -10.37
C LEU A 43 17.76 14.24 -9.43
N THR A 44 16.63 14.62 -8.82
CA THR A 44 15.80 13.71 -8.01
C THR A 44 15.17 12.58 -8.84
N LYS A 45 15.04 12.73 -10.16
CA LYS A 45 14.41 11.75 -11.05
C LYS A 45 15.39 10.96 -11.93
N THR A 46 16.61 11.45 -12.13
CA THR A 46 17.53 10.95 -13.19
C THR A 46 18.87 10.42 -12.66
N GLU A 47 18.90 9.93 -11.41
CA GLU A 47 20.09 9.37 -10.77
C GLU A 47 21.28 10.35 -10.64
N SER A 48 20.98 11.65 -10.52
CA SER A 48 21.97 12.72 -10.38
C SER A 48 22.90 12.93 -11.59
N LYS A 49 22.39 12.72 -12.82
CA LYS A 49 23.13 13.01 -14.06
C LYS A 49 22.90 14.45 -14.51
N CYS A 50 23.94 15.11 -14.99
CA CYS A 50 23.78 16.43 -15.60
C CYS A 50 22.90 16.35 -16.86
N PRO A 51 21.86 17.19 -17.03
CA PRO A 51 21.03 17.20 -18.24
C PRO A 51 21.82 17.46 -19.53
N CYS A 52 22.90 18.24 -19.46
CA CYS A 52 23.64 18.70 -20.64
C CYS A 52 24.73 17.72 -21.09
N CYS A 53 25.48 17.13 -20.17
CA CYS A 53 26.63 16.28 -20.50
C CYS A 53 26.48 14.82 -20.04
N ASN A 54 25.40 14.49 -19.33
CA ASN A 54 25.14 13.16 -18.78
C ASN A 54 26.26 12.63 -17.87
N ASN A 55 27.14 13.51 -17.38
CA ASN A 55 28.26 13.11 -16.53
C ASN A 55 27.72 12.64 -15.18
N HIS A 56 28.20 11.50 -14.71
CA HIS A 56 27.68 10.77 -13.56
C HIS A 56 28.63 10.91 -12.37
N LYS A 57 28.10 11.07 -11.15
CA LYS A 57 28.91 10.87 -9.94
C LYS A 57 29.42 9.44 -9.88
N THR A 58 30.72 9.23 -9.76
CA THR A 58 31.30 7.87 -9.73
C THR A 58 30.84 7.12 -8.47
N ALA A 59 30.88 5.78 -8.50
CA ALA A 59 30.42 4.96 -7.38
C ALA A 59 31.13 5.32 -6.05
N ASP A 60 32.39 5.74 -6.12
CA ASP A 60 33.20 6.17 -4.96
C ASP A 60 32.67 7.46 -4.31
N GLN A 61 32.14 8.39 -5.10
CA GLN A 61 31.50 9.61 -4.59
C GLN A 61 30.17 9.31 -3.87
N LYS A 62 29.38 8.34 -4.37
CA LYS A 62 28.15 7.90 -3.68
C LYS A 62 28.46 7.21 -2.34
N LEU A 63 29.49 6.38 -2.29
CA LEU A 63 29.92 5.71 -1.06
C LEU A 63 30.38 6.73 0.00
N THR A 64 31.13 7.74 -0.39
CA THR A 64 31.58 8.81 0.53
C THR A 64 30.42 9.67 1.04
N GLU A 65 29.43 10.02 0.21
CA GLU A 65 28.22 10.72 0.66
C GLU A 65 27.40 9.90 1.67
N THR A 66 27.25 8.58 1.46
CA THR A 66 26.54 7.72 2.41
C THR A 66 27.28 7.59 3.74
N ALA A 67 28.62 7.53 3.71
CA ALA A 67 29.45 7.50 4.92
C ALA A 67 29.32 8.82 5.71
N THR A 68 29.37 9.96 5.02
CA THR A 68 29.18 11.30 5.62
C THR A 68 27.78 11.43 6.21
N SER A 69 26.74 10.97 5.51
CA SER A 69 25.36 10.98 6.00
C SER A 69 25.20 10.13 7.26
N LYS A 70 25.78 8.92 7.29
CA LYS A 70 25.76 8.05 8.48
C LYS A 70 26.48 8.69 9.68
N LYS A 71 27.61 9.37 9.44
CA LYS A 71 28.35 10.07 10.48
C LYS A 71 27.51 11.20 11.09
N LEU A 72 26.92 12.05 10.24
CA LEU A 72 26.02 13.13 10.65
C LEU A 72 24.82 12.60 11.44
N LEU A 73 24.14 11.56 10.95
CA LEU A 73 23.02 10.93 11.68
C LEU A 73 23.45 10.40 13.05
N GLY A 74 24.68 9.86 13.15
CA GLY A 74 25.26 9.45 14.43
C GLY A 74 25.48 10.62 15.38
N GLU A 75 25.93 11.77 14.88
CA GLU A 75 26.12 13.01 15.66
C GLU A 75 24.77 13.58 16.12
N ILE A 76 23.78 13.67 15.23
CA ILE A 76 22.41 14.07 15.54
C ILE A 76 21.84 13.18 16.64
N LYS A 77 21.96 11.85 16.51
CA LYS A 77 21.48 10.89 17.51
C LYS A 77 22.14 11.07 18.87
N ARG A 78 23.38 11.56 18.92
CA ARG A 78 24.10 11.84 20.17
C ARG A 78 23.74 13.19 20.78
N SER A 79 23.20 14.13 20.01
CA SER A 79 22.81 15.45 20.51
C SER A 79 21.73 15.35 21.59
N SER A 80 21.82 16.19 22.62
CA SER A 80 20.86 16.23 23.72
C SER A 80 19.45 16.60 23.26
N GLN A 81 19.35 17.57 22.35
CA GLN A 81 18.08 18.02 21.78
C GLN A 81 17.34 16.89 21.05
N PHE A 82 18.05 16.12 20.21
CA PHE A 82 17.42 14.99 19.52
C PHE A 82 17.05 13.86 20.47
N LYS A 83 17.87 13.57 21.49
CA LYS A 83 17.55 12.54 22.49
C LYS A 83 16.27 12.87 23.26
N ALA A 84 16.13 14.10 23.75
CA ALA A 84 14.91 14.53 24.45
C ALA A 84 13.67 14.39 23.58
N ALA A 85 13.73 14.88 22.33
CA ALA A 85 12.62 14.73 21.37
C ALA A 85 12.33 13.26 21.04
N LYS A 86 13.36 12.41 20.99
CA LYS A 86 13.21 10.97 20.71
C LYS A 86 12.58 10.22 21.88
N GLU A 87 12.92 10.58 23.11
CA GLU A 87 12.33 10.02 24.33
C GLU A 87 10.82 10.33 24.39
N GLU A 88 10.42 11.58 24.12
CA GLU A 88 9.01 11.96 24.06
C GLU A 88 8.24 11.15 23.00
N VAL A 89 8.82 10.96 21.81
CA VAL A 89 8.24 10.12 20.75
C VAL A 89 8.14 8.65 21.18
N ASP A 90 9.15 8.13 21.89
CA ASP A 90 9.13 6.75 22.35
C ASP A 90 8.07 6.51 23.42
N GLU A 91 7.90 7.45 24.36
CA GLU A 91 6.85 7.42 25.37
C GLU A 91 5.45 7.50 24.71
N ALA A 92 5.23 8.46 23.82
CA ALA A 92 3.97 8.59 23.09
C ALA A 92 3.66 7.33 22.26
N ARG A 93 4.68 6.73 21.62
CA ARG A 93 4.53 5.48 20.87
C ARG A 93 4.20 4.30 21.78
N ALA A 94 4.87 4.18 22.92
CA ALA A 94 4.63 3.11 23.88
C ALA A 94 3.19 3.19 24.41
N GLU A 95 2.73 4.40 24.74
CA GLU A 95 1.37 4.64 25.20
C GLU A 95 0.33 4.32 24.13
N TYR A 96 0.54 4.78 22.89
CA TYR A 96 -0.35 4.48 21.77
C TYR A 96 -0.47 2.97 21.51
N ILE A 97 0.65 2.24 21.55
CA ILE A 97 0.66 0.78 21.41
C ILE A 97 -0.14 0.12 22.55
N ARG A 98 0.04 0.59 23.79
CA ARG A 98 -0.67 0.08 24.97
C ARG A 98 -2.18 0.26 24.82
N ILE A 99 -2.64 1.47 24.52
CA ILE A 99 -4.07 1.78 24.33
C ILE A 99 -4.65 0.96 23.18
N THR A 100 -3.95 0.89 22.04
CA THR A 100 -4.42 0.13 20.87
C THR A 100 -4.55 -1.36 21.19
N LYS A 101 -3.62 -1.91 21.98
CA LYS A 101 -3.70 -3.30 22.44
C LYS A 101 -4.88 -3.51 23.38
N GLN A 102 -5.08 -2.62 24.35
CA GLN A 102 -6.22 -2.68 25.26
C GLN A 102 -7.54 -2.64 24.50
N LEU A 103 -7.71 -1.67 23.59
CA LEU A 103 -8.89 -1.54 22.75
C LEU A 103 -9.15 -2.81 21.93
N ARG A 104 -8.10 -3.45 21.40
CA ARG A 104 -8.24 -4.71 20.66
C ARG A 104 -8.78 -5.83 21.53
N GLU A 105 -8.27 -5.99 22.75
CA GLU A 105 -8.74 -7.04 23.66
C GLU A 105 -10.17 -6.77 24.14
N GLU A 106 -10.49 -5.52 24.49
CA GLU A 106 -11.85 -5.12 24.86
C GLU A 106 -12.85 -5.31 23.72
N ALA A 107 -12.49 -4.88 22.50
CA ALA A 107 -13.29 -5.13 21.32
C ALA A 107 -13.46 -6.62 21.07
N LYS A 108 -12.42 -7.44 21.31
CA LYS A 108 -12.50 -8.89 21.13
C LYS A 108 -13.54 -9.51 22.08
N VAL A 109 -13.49 -9.16 23.35
CA VAL A 109 -14.46 -9.63 24.35
C VAL A 109 -15.87 -9.15 23.99
N TRP A 110 -16.04 -7.85 23.72
CA TRP A 110 -17.33 -7.27 23.39
C TRP A 110 -17.94 -7.89 22.12
N ILE A 111 -17.17 -8.02 21.05
CA ILE A 111 -17.64 -8.63 19.80
C ILE A 111 -18.05 -10.08 20.04
N THR A 112 -17.25 -10.85 20.79
CA THR A 112 -17.56 -12.26 21.08
C THR A 112 -18.87 -12.40 21.85
N ASN A 113 -19.04 -11.59 22.91
CA ASN A 113 -20.29 -11.56 23.67
C ASN A 113 -21.47 -11.17 22.77
N ARG A 114 -21.29 -10.15 21.94
CA ARG A 114 -22.35 -9.67 21.06
C ARG A 114 -22.72 -10.67 19.96
N VAL A 115 -21.75 -11.41 19.43
CA VAL A 115 -21.96 -12.52 18.48
C VAL A 115 -22.81 -13.61 19.11
N ASN A 116 -22.56 -13.93 20.39
CA ASN A 116 -23.33 -14.93 21.13
C ASN A 116 -24.74 -14.44 21.46
N GLU A 117 -24.89 -13.21 21.96
CA GLU A 117 -26.21 -12.59 22.24
C GLU A 117 -27.10 -12.54 21.00
N LEU A 118 -26.53 -12.15 19.86
CA LEU A 118 -27.23 -12.10 18.58
C LEU A 118 -27.37 -13.47 17.91
N LYS A 119 -26.83 -14.54 18.52
CA LYS A 119 -26.81 -15.90 17.96
C LYS A 119 -26.33 -15.94 16.51
N LEU A 120 -25.34 -15.11 16.19
CA LEU A 120 -24.93 -14.88 14.80
C LEU A 120 -24.44 -16.18 14.14
N HIS A 121 -23.84 -17.10 14.91
CA HIS A 121 -23.44 -18.42 14.42
C HIS A 121 -24.63 -19.29 14.01
N GLU A 122 -25.75 -19.24 14.74
CA GLU A 122 -26.96 -19.98 14.39
C GLU A 122 -27.57 -19.46 13.09
N HIS A 123 -27.67 -18.13 12.95
CA HIS A 123 -28.13 -17.49 11.72
C HIS A 123 -27.21 -17.81 10.53
N LYS A 124 -25.89 -17.76 10.73
CA LYS A 124 -24.91 -18.13 9.70
C LYS A 124 -25.07 -19.59 9.28
N LYS A 125 -25.21 -20.50 10.26
CA LYS A 125 -25.44 -21.93 10.01
C LYS A 125 -26.73 -22.16 9.23
N TYR A 126 -27.83 -21.53 9.64
CA TYR A 126 -29.11 -21.63 8.95
C TYR A 126 -29.02 -21.14 7.50
N TYR A 127 -28.37 -20.00 7.27
CA TYR A 127 -28.15 -19.46 5.93
C TYR A 127 -27.41 -20.45 5.00
N PHE A 128 -26.30 -21.04 5.46
CA PHE A 128 -25.57 -22.02 4.65
C PHE A 128 -26.35 -23.33 4.46
N ASN A 129 -27.12 -23.75 5.46
CA ASN A 129 -28.02 -24.91 5.33
C ASN A 129 -29.10 -24.65 4.27
N ALA A 130 -29.66 -23.44 4.20
CA ALA A 130 -30.64 -23.07 3.18
C ALA A 130 -30.03 -23.11 1.77
N ILE A 131 -28.82 -22.57 1.58
CA ILE A 131 -28.10 -22.68 0.30
C ILE A 131 -27.85 -24.14 -0.07
N SER A 132 -27.45 -24.97 0.91
CA SER A 132 -27.22 -26.40 0.70
C SER A 132 -28.50 -27.12 0.29
N ALA A 133 -29.64 -26.81 0.92
CA ALA A 133 -30.94 -27.35 0.56
C ALA A 133 -31.34 -26.97 -0.88
N CYS A 134 -31.07 -25.74 -1.32
CA CYS A 134 -31.27 -25.33 -2.71
C CYS A 134 -30.40 -26.16 -3.68
N LYS A 135 -29.13 -26.40 -3.34
CA LYS A 135 -28.23 -27.26 -4.15
C LYS A 135 -28.74 -28.70 -4.23
N THR A 136 -29.16 -29.27 -3.12
CA THR A 136 -29.73 -30.63 -3.07
C THR A 136 -30.99 -30.73 -3.91
N SER A 137 -31.91 -29.76 -3.78
CA SER A 137 -33.14 -29.72 -4.56
C SER A 137 -32.86 -29.58 -6.05
N ALA A 138 -31.91 -28.73 -6.44
CA ALA A 138 -31.49 -28.58 -7.84
C ALA A 138 -30.89 -29.89 -8.38
N ASN A 139 -30.09 -30.60 -7.58
CA ASN A 139 -29.58 -31.92 -7.94
C ASN A 139 -30.71 -32.94 -8.14
N GLU A 140 -31.70 -32.99 -7.25
CA GLU A 140 -32.86 -33.89 -7.36
C GLU A 140 -33.68 -33.61 -8.63
N VAL A 141 -33.98 -32.34 -8.90
CA VAL A 141 -34.66 -31.92 -10.14
C VAL A 141 -33.83 -32.29 -11.38
N SER A 142 -32.50 -32.10 -11.35
CA SER A 142 -31.67 -32.47 -12.49
C SER A 142 -31.71 -33.98 -12.79
N LYS A 143 -31.84 -34.82 -11.76
CA LYS A 143 -31.95 -36.27 -11.91
C LYS A 143 -33.27 -36.66 -12.57
N THR A 144 -34.39 -36.02 -12.21
CA THR A 144 -35.69 -36.29 -12.84
C THR A 144 -35.73 -35.85 -14.31
N LEU A 145 -34.96 -34.82 -14.68
CA LEU A 145 -34.81 -34.34 -16.06
C LEU A 145 -33.84 -35.19 -16.91
N GLY A 146 -33.12 -36.14 -16.31
CA GLY A 146 -32.24 -37.09 -17.00
C GLY A 146 -30.76 -36.68 -17.06
N SER A 147 -29.92 -37.61 -17.53
CA SER A 147 -28.45 -37.57 -17.41
C SER A 147 -27.78 -36.33 -18.04
N LYS A 148 -28.33 -35.80 -19.14
CA LYS A 148 -27.83 -34.57 -19.79
C LYS A 148 -27.91 -33.36 -18.84
N HIS A 149 -28.97 -33.26 -18.05
CA HIS A 149 -29.20 -32.15 -17.12
C HIS A 149 -28.33 -32.27 -15.87
N VAL A 150 -28.10 -33.50 -15.38
CA VAL A 150 -27.11 -33.78 -14.32
C VAL A 150 -25.71 -33.33 -14.77
N GLY A 151 -25.31 -33.70 -15.99
CA GLY A 151 -24.03 -33.30 -16.58
C GLY A 151 -23.89 -31.76 -16.70
N ALA A 152 -24.96 -31.08 -17.12
CA ALA A 152 -24.99 -29.62 -17.20
C ALA A 152 -24.88 -28.95 -15.81
N LEU A 153 -25.54 -29.49 -14.79
CA LEU A 153 -25.47 -28.97 -13.42
C LEU A 153 -24.06 -29.11 -12.81
N LEU A 154 -23.35 -30.21 -13.10
CA LEU A 154 -21.97 -30.42 -12.64
C LEU A 154 -20.99 -29.37 -13.18
N GLN A 155 -21.26 -28.80 -14.36
CA GLN A 155 -20.43 -27.73 -14.93
C GLN A 155 -20.47 -26.44 -14.09
N PHE A 156 -21.55 -26.19 -13.33
CA PHE A 156 -21.62 -25.07 -12.39
C PHE A 156 -20.63 -25.20 -11.22
N GLY A 157 -20.19 -26.42 -10.89
CA GLY A 157 -19.21 -26.68 -9.82
C GLY A 157 -17.76 -26.78 -10.30
N SER A 158 -17.53 -27.04 -11.58
CA SER A 158 -16.19 -27.26 -12.16
C SER A 158 -15.50 -25.98 -12.63
N PHE A 159 -16.27 -24.95 -13.00
CA PHE A 159 -15.74 -23.64 -13.41
C PHE A 159 -15.89 -22.62 -12.29
N GLY A 160 -14.94 -22.58 -11.36
CA GLY A 160 -14.95 -21.58 -10.30
C GLY A 160 -13.56 -21.34 -9.72
N ASN A 161 -12.93 -20.24 -10.14
CA ASN A 161 -11.95 -19.57 -9.29
C ASN A 161 -12.59 -19.36 -7.90
N ARG A 162 -11.81 -19.39 -6.81
CA ARG A 162 -12.27 -19.23 -5.40
C ARG A 162 -13.22 -18.04 -5.12
N HIS A 163 -13.40 -17.14 -6.09
CA HIS A 163 -14.18 -15.91 -6.01
C HIS A 163 -15.54 -15.95 -6.72
N GLN A 164 -15.83 -16.97 -7.53
CA GLN A 164 -17.08 -17.08 -8.30
C GLN A 164 -17.72 -18.44 -8.08
N ASN A 165 -18.94 -18.44 -7.54
CA ASN A 165 -19.76 -19.63 -7.36
C ASN A 165 -20.99 -19.47 -8.26
N PRO A 166 -20.95 -20.02 -9.49
CA PRO A 166 -21.98 -19.81 -10.51
C PRO A 166 -23.39 -20.18 -10.03
N PHE A 167 -23.50 -21.16 -9.14
CA PHE A 167 -24.79 -21.54 -8.55
C PHE A 167 -25.36 -20.45 -7.64
N GLU A 168 -24.52 -19.78 -6.87
CA GLU A 168 -24.96 -18.69 -6.01
C GLU A 168 -25.15 -17.37 -6.76
N GLU A 169 -24.39 -17.16 -7.84
CA GLU A 169 -24.69 -16.07 -8.79
C GLU A 169 -26.05 -16.26 -9.46
N PHE A 170 -26.44 -17.51 -9.75
CA PHE A 170 -27.78 -17.83 -10.21
C PHE A 170 -28.85 -17.53 -9.15
N LEU A 171 -28.62 -17.93 -7.89
CA LEU A 171 -29.60 -17.71 -6.81
C LEU A 171 -29.75 -16.24 -6.40
N PHE A 172 -28.65 -15.48 -6.35
CA PHE A 172 -28.62 -14.15 -5.75
C PHE A 172 -28.35 -13.02 -6.74
N GLY A 173 -28.06 -13.37 -7.99
CA GLY A 173 -27.70 -12.42 -9.04
C GLY A 173 -26.23 -12.01 -8.98
N LYS A 174 -25.65 -11.76 -10.16
CA LYS A 174 -24.25 -11.35 -10.32
C LYS A 174 -23.91 -10.04 -9.61
N GLN A 175 -24.87 -9.13 -9.41
CA GLN A 175 -24.63 -7.85 -8.73
C GLN A 175 -24.37 -8.01 -7.22
N ASN A 176 -24.88 -9.10 -6.61
CA ASN A 176 -24.80 -9.32 -5.16
C ASN A 176 -23.62 -10.21 -4.75
N TRP A 177 -22.77 -10.62 -5.69
CA TRP A 177 -21.68 -11.56 -5.43
C TRP A 177 -20.75 -11.10 -4.30
N TRP A 178 -20.41 -9.80 -4.27
CA TRP A 178 -19.57 -9.20 -3.23
C TRP A 178 -20.23 -9.24 -1.85
N GLN A 179 -21.56 -9.12 -1.79
CA GLN A 179 -22.31 -9.21 -0.53
C GLN A 179 -22.23 -10.64 0.00
N THR A 180 -22.53 -11.64 -0.84
CA THR A 180 -22.45 -13.07 -0.50
C THR A 180 -21.03 -13.49 -0.10
N TYR A 181 -20.00 -12.96 -0.77
CA TYR A 181 -18.60 -13.17 -0.41
C TYR A 181 -18.28 -12.60 0.98
N ARG A 182 -18.70 -11.37 1.27
CA ARG A 182 -18.52 -10.74 2.58
C ARG A 182 -19.28 -11.44 3.70
N PHE A 183 -20.41 -12.09 3.43
CA PHE A 183 -21.10 -12.92 4.43
C PHE A 183 -20.34 -14.21 4.78
N ARG A 184 -19.63 -14.81 3.80
CA ARG A 184 -18.73 -15.94 4.06
C ARG A 184 -17.50 -15.55 4.87
N HIS A 185 -16.94 -14.38 4.53
CA HIS A 185 -15.73 -13.83 5.13
C HIS A 185 -16.05 -12.46 5.77
N PRO A 186 -16.86 -12.43 6.84
CA PRO A 186 -17.19 -11.16 7.49
C PRO A 186 -15.90 -10.52 7.97
N ARG A 187 -15.70 -9.22 7.73
CA ARG A 187 -14.52 -8.51 8.26
C ARG A 187 -14.49 -8.45 9.79
N PHE A 188 -15.63 -8.74 10.42
CA PHE A 188 -15.76 -8.96 11.86
C PHE A 188 -15.42 -10.40 12.28
N SER A 189 -15.00 -11.28 11.36
CA SER A 189 -14.24 -12.46 11.75
C SER A 189 -12.88 -11.97 12.21
N MET A 190 -12.85 -11.50 13.46
CA MET A 190 -11.69 -11.80 14.28
C MET A 190 -11.46 -13.29 14.12
N GLU A 191 -10.28 -13.67 13.65
CA GLU A 191 -9.79 -15.02 13.86
C GLU A 191 -9.95 -15.31 15.36
N LEU A 192 -10.97 -16.11 15.67
CA LEU A 192 -11.04 -16.95 16.86
C LEU A 192 -10.24 -18.21 16.54
#